data_AF-A0A9X9L9T8-F1
#
_entry.id   AF-A0A9X9L9T8-F1
#
_cell.length_a   1.000
_cell.length_b   1.000
_cell.length_c   1.000
_cell.angle_alpha   90.00
_cell.angle_beta   90.00
_cell.angle_gamma   90.00
#
_symmetry.space_group_name_H-M   'P 1'
#
loop_
_entity.id
_entity.type
_entity.pdbx_description
1 polymer ?
#
loop_
_entity_poly.entity_id
_entity_poly.type
_entity_poly.pdbx_seq_one_letter_code
_entity_poly.pdbx_strand_id
1 'polypeptide(L)'
;MLIDLDHSVRMKGNLALEERQSLTGTIKFMALERLEHARDTGKSIRRTCRHDLESFFYVFIVGCIEYEDVSADKAKNLDRWCTNEVENNFINKSYGVVHFDKEILKKFTTSFKGLKDLAKMLRIILFNDDGEYIETPQDCGPLYRKIIKAFNETIEDIKGKI
;
A
#
# COMPACT_ATOMS: atom_id res chain seq x y z
N MET A 1 4.89 -2.14 16.36
CA MET A 1 3.69 -1.97 17.22
C MET A 1 2.71 -1.11 16.44
N LEU A 2 1.46 -1.56 16.26
CA LEU A 2 0.42 -0.74 15.62
C LEU A 2 -0.08 0.27 16.69
N ILE A 3 -0.05 1.55 16.35
CA ILE A 3 -0.40 2.69 17.23
C ILE A 3 -1.25 3.68 16.43
N ASP A 4 -1.74 4.74 17.08
CA ASP A 4 -2.55 5.81 16.47
C ASP A 4 -3.86 5.28 15.84
N LEU A 5 -4.81 4.93 16.71
CA LEU A 5 -6.11 4.36 16.34
C LEU A 5 -7.24 5.41 16.30
N ASP A 6 -6.90 6.70 16.30
CA ASP A 6 -7.87 7.81 16.37
C ASP A 6 -8.75 7.90 15.11
N HIS A 7 -8.27 7.36 13.99
CA HIS A 7 -9.02 7.23 12.74
C HIS A 7 -9.60 5.82 12.51
N SER A 8 -9.57 4.94 13.52
CA SER A 8 -10.17 3.60 13.42
C SER A 8 -11.69 3.68 13.34
N VAL A 9 -12.29 2.78 12.56
CA VAL A 9 -13.73 2.80 12.29
C VAL A 9 -14.34 1.42 12.55
N ARG A 10 -15.44 1.38 13.31
CA ARG A 10 -16.15 0.13 13.60
C ARG A 10 -16.86 -0.39 12.34
N MET A 11 -16.53 -1.62 11.92
CA MET A 11 -17.11 -2.21 10.70
C MET A 11 -18.59 -2.65 10.84
N LYS A 12 -19.12 -2.78 12.07
CA LYS A 12 -20.52 -3.14 12.33
C LYS A 12 -21.25 -2.00 13.04
N GLY A 13 -22.40 -1.57 12.51
CA GLY A 13 -23.26 -0.52 13.08
C GLY A 13 -23.35 0.75 12.24
N ASN A 14 -24.32 1.61 12.57
CA ASN A 14 -24.57 2.88 11.89
C ASN A 14 -23.52 3.92 12.28
N LEU A 15 -22.56 4.17 11.40
CA LEU A 15 -21.72 5.36 11.47
C LEU A 15 -22.48 6.55 10.89
N ALA A 16 -22.26 7.74 11.44
CA ALA A 16 -22.74 8.97 10.81
C ALA A 16 -22.23 9.03 9.35
N LEU A 17 -23.09 9.43 8.43
CA LEU A 17 -22.76 9.52 7.00
C LEU A 17 -21.66 10.56 6.73
N GLU A 18 -21.43 11.48 7.67
CA GLU A 18 -20.57 12.65 7.54
C GLU A 18 -19.07 12.33 7.73
N GLU A 19 -18.70 11.44 8.65
CA GLU A 19 -17.31 10.96 8.83
C GLU A 19 -16.78 10.18 7.61
N ARG A 20 -17.67 9.75 6.71
CA ARG A 20 -17.34 9.00 5.50
C ARG A 20 -16.96 9.86 4.30
N GLN A 21 -17.11 11.18 4.38
CA GLN A 21 -17.01 12.04 3.19
C GLN A 21 -15.66 12.75 3.05
N SER A 22 -14.99 13.10 4.16
CA SER A 22 -13.67 13.74 4.11
C SER A 22 -12.56 12.71 3.85
N LEU A 23 -11.66 13.05 2.91
CA LEU A 23 -10.49 12.23 2.59
C LEU A 23 -9.47 12.29 3.75
N THR A 24 -9.66 11.43 4.74
CA THR A 24 -8.82 11.38 5.95
C THR A 24 -7.79 10.24 5.89
N GLY A 25 -6.62 10.50 6.49
CA GLY A 25 -5.43 9.64 6.49
C GLY A 25 -4.32 10.15 5.56
N THR A 26 -3.11 9.64 5.73
CA THR A 26 -1.94 10.05 4.95
C THR A 26 -2.06 9.56 3.49
N ILE A 27 -2.14 10.50 2.54
CA ILE A 27 -2.33 10.22 1.09
C ILE A 27 -1.30 9.22 0.55
N LYS A 28 -0.04 9.32 1.00
CA LYS A 28 1.05 8.41 0.61
C LYS A 28 0.70 6.93 0.81
N PHE A 29 -0.03 6.60 1.87
CA PHE A 29 -0.42 5.23 2.23
C PHE A 29 -1.89 4.92 1.93
N MET A 30 -2.61 5.86 1.33
CA MET A 30 -4.01 5.66 0.98
C MET A 30 -4.16 4.66 -0.16
N ALA A 31 -5.15 3.77 -0.04
CA ALA A 31 -5.46 2.76 -1.04
C ALA A 31 -5.98 3.36 -2.36
N LEU A 32 -5.71 2.70 -3.47
CA LEU A 32 -6.08 3.13 -4.82
C LEU A 32 -7.59 3.27 -5.01
N GLU A 33 -8.40 2.34 -4.51
CA GLU A 33 -9.88 2.43 -4.57
C GLU A 33 -10.39 3.75 -3.94
N ARG A 34 -9.77 4.17 -2.82
CA ARG A 34 -10.12 5.43 -2.15
C ARG A 34 -9.66 6.66 -2.93
N LEU A 35 -8.46 6.61 -3.52
CA LEU A 35 -7.92 7.70 -4.33
C LEU A 35 -8.69 7.86 -5.63
N GLU A 36 -9.08 6.75 -6.27
CA GLU A 36 -9.89 6.73 -7.48
C GLU A 36 -11.24 7.36 -7.23
N HIS A 37 -11.94 6.91 -6.18
CA HIS A 37 -13.24 7.48 -5.86
C HIS A 37 -13.16 8.97 -5.50
N ALA A 38 -12.11 9.38 -4.78
CA ALA A 38 -11.87 10.78 -4.45
C ALA A 38 -11.56 11.62 -5.68
N ARG A 39 -10.79 11.09 -6.64
CA ARG A 39 -10.54 11.73 -7.95
C ARG A 39 -11.86 11.93 -8.70
N ASP A 40 -12.70 10.90 -8.75
CA ASP A 40 -13.90 10.89 -9.61
C ASP A 40 -15.07 11.68 -9.01
N THR A 41 -15.20 11.71 -7.69
CA THR A 41 -16.40 12.23 -7.01
C THR A 41 -16.10 13.38 -6.04
N GLY A 42 -14.83 13.66 -5.74
CA GLY A 42 -14.42 14.60 -4.70
C GLY A 42 -14.71 14.11 -3.27
N LYS A 43 -15.16 12.86 -3.09
CA LYS A 43 -15.56 12.28 -1.79
C LYS A 43 -14.75 11.04 -1.46
N SER A 44 -14.70 10.67 -0.18
CA SER A 44 -14.15 9.38 0.23
C SER A 44 -15.19 8.25 0.20
N ILE A 45 -14.70 7.01 0.15
CA ILE A 45 -15.51 5.79 0.36
C ILE A 45 -15.33 5.24 1.76
N ARG A 46 -16.24 4.33 2.13
CA ARG A 46 -16.16 3.57 3.35
C ARG A 46 -14.84 2.77 3.41
N ARG A 47 -14.13 2.88 4.53
CA ARG A 47 -12.93 2.07 4.82
C ARG A 47 -13.28 0.59 4.95
N THR A 48 -12.33 -0.26 4.60
CA THR A 48 -12.48 -1.71 4.53
C THR A 48 -11.16 -2.34 4.96
N CYS A 49 -11.18 -3.62 5.34
CA CYS A 49 -9.96 -4.35 5.68
C CYS A 49 -8.95 -4.41 4.52
N ARG A 50 -9.42 -4.42 3.26
CA ARG A 50 -8.54 -4.39 2.08
C ARG A 50 -7.76 -3.08 2.00
N HIS A 51 -8.35 -1.95 2.39
CA HIS A 51 -7.66 -0.66 2.46
C HIS A 51 -6.52 -0.66 3.49
N ASP A 52 -6.74 -1.30 4.64
CA ASP A 52 -5.70 -1.40 5.69
C ASP A 52 -4.53 -2.28 5.22
N LEU A 53 -4.82 -3.39 4.51
CA LEU A 53 -3.80 -4.25 3.91
C LEU A 53 -2.98 -3.53 2.82
N GLU A 54 -3.63 -2.70 2.00
CA GLU A 54 -2.93 -1.87 1.01
C GLU A 54 -2.03 -0.84 1.67
N SER A 55 -2.54 -0.17 2.70
CA SER A 55 -1.79 0.82 3.47
C SER A 55 -0.54 0.19 4.08
N PHE A 56 -0.68 -0.99 4.68
CA PHE A 56 0.45 -1.78 5.17
C PHE A 56 1.47 -2.09 4.07
N PHE A 57 1.01 -2.53 2.89
CA PHE A 57 1.89 -2.76 1.75
C PHE A 57 2.64 -1.48 1.34
N TYR A 58 1.99 -0.33 1.29
CA TYR A 58 2.66 0.93 0.98
C TYR A 58 3.66 1.38 2.05
N VAL A 59 3.36 1.17 3.33
CA VAL A 59 4.33 1.41 4.42
C VAL A 59 5.57 0.53 4.24
N PHE A 60 5.38 -0.76 3.91
CA PHE A 60 6.48 -1.68 3.63
C PHE A 60 7.32 -1.21 2.42
N ILE A 61 6.69 -0.80 1.32
CA ILE A 61 7.40 -0.30 0.12
C ILE A 61 8.17 0.99 0.41
N VAL A 62 7.56 1.94 1.11
CA VAL A 62 8.23 3.19 1.52
C VAL A 62 9.42 2.88 2.42
N GLY A 63 9.28 1.96 3.38
CA GLY A 63 10.41 1.50 4.22
C GLY A 63 11.55 0.92 3.39
N CYS A 64 11.26 0.12 2.37
CA CYS A 64 12.29 -0.47 1.50
C CYS A 64 13.03 0.52 0.59
N ILE A 65 12.49 1.73 0.41
CA ILE A 65 12.98 2.74 -0.55
C ILE A 65 13.58 3.96 0.16
N GLU A 66 12.93 4.45 1.23
CA GLU A 66 13.21 5.75 1.83
C GLU A 66 13.85 5.66 3.22
N TYR A 67 13.97 4.47 3.82
CA TYR A 67 14.46 4.33 5.21
C TYR A 67 15.99 4.46 5.36
N GLU A 68 16.77 4.07 4.35
CA GLU A 68 18.23 4.27 4.38
C GLU A 68 18.59 5.70 3.98
N ASP A 69 19.49 6.33 4.74
CA ASP A 69 20.12 7.60 4.37
C ASP A 69 21.12 7.36 3.24
N VAL A 70 20.62 7.34 2.00
CA VAL A 70 21.46 7.20 0.81
C VAL A 70 22.06 8.56 0.49
N SER A 71 23.28 8.78 0.98
CA SER A 71 24.06 10.00 0.79
C SER A 71 24.02 10.51 -0.66
N ALA A 72 23.48 11.73 -0.81
CA ALA A 72 23.72 12.75 -1.84
C ALA A 72 23.45 12.48 -3.34
N ASP A 73 23.25 11.25 -3.82
CA ASP A 73 22.86 11.02 -5.23
C ASP A 73 21.36 10.70 -5.35
N LYS A 74 20.56 11.77 -5.55
CA LYS A 74 19.09 11.79 -5.74
C LYS A 74 18.38 10.61 -5.06
N ALA A 75 18.11 10.77 -3.76
CA ALA A 75 17.26 9.87 -3.00
C ALA A 75 16.04 9.46 -3.86
N LYS A 76 15.96 8.18 -4.21
CA LYS A 76 14.80 7.65 -4.94
C LYS A 76 13.65 7.67 -3.95
N ASN A 77 12.67 8.53 -4.17
CA ASN A 77 11.53 8.67 -3.27
C ASN A 77 10.21 8.45 -4.01
N LEU A 78 9.15 8.40 -3.22
CA LEU A 78 7.76 8.25 -3.67
C LEU A 78 6.97 9.52 -3.38
N ASP A 79 7.58 10.70 -3.48
CA ASP A 79 6.93 11.99 -3.19
C ASP A 79 5.73 12.24 -4.11
N ARG A 80 5.77 11.72 -5.35
CA ARG A 80 4.65 11.79 -6.29
C ARG A 80 3.42 10.99 -5.87
N TRP A 81 3.52 10.17 -4.82
CA TRP A 81 2.36 9.51 -4.19
C TRP A 81 1.69 10.40 -3.14
N CYS A 82 2.23 11.59 -2.86
CA CYS A 82 1.76 12.51 -1.83
C CYS A 82 1.96 13.98 -2.22
N THR A 83 1.28 14.41 -3.27
CA THR A 83 1.13 15.80 -3.69
C THR A 83 -0.22 16.38 -3.22
N ASN A 84 -0.44 17.67 -3.46
CA ASN A 84 -1.72 18.33 -3.17
C ASN A 84 -2.85 17.95 -4.16
N GLU A 85 -2.57 17.14 -5.18
CA GLU A 85 -3.51 16.80 -6.24
C GLU A 85 -3.85 15.30 -6.22
N VAL A 86 -5.09 14.98 -5.83
CA VAL A 86 -5.58 13.59 -5.70
C VAL A 86 -5.41 12.80 -7.00
N GLU A 87 -5.68 13.43 -8.15
CA GLU A 87 -5.50 12.82 -9.46
C GLU A 87 -4.05 12.40 -9.71
N ASN A 88 -3.09 13.30 -9.47
CA ASN A 88 -1.67 13.00 -9.60
C ASN A 88 -1.24 11.87 -8.66
N ASN A 89 -1.75 11.86 -7.42
CA ASN A 89 -1.46 10.80 -6.47
C ASN A 89 -1.96 9.44 -6.96
N PHE A 90 -3.20 9.38 -7.47
CA PHE A 90 -3.78 8.17 -8.03
C PHE A 90 -2.97 7.67 -9.24
N ILE A 91 -2.72 8.54 -10.23
CA ILE A 91 -2.04 8.16 -11.48
C ILE A 91 -0.63 7.64 -11.18
N ASN A 92 0.16 8.35 -10.38
CA ASN A 92 1.53 7.94 -10.09
C ASN A 92 1.61 6.65 -9.27
N LYS A 93 0.66 6.43 -8.35
CA LYS A 93 0.60 5.22 -7.53
C LYS A 93 0.13 4.01 -8.36
N SER A 94 -0.93 4.17 -9.15
CA SER A 94 -1.45 3.14 -10.05
C SER A 94 -0.38 2.73 -11.07
N TYR A 95 0.28 3.70 -11.71
CA TYR A 95 1.40 3.45 -12.62
C TYR A 95 2.54 2.68 -11.94
N GLY A 96 2.85 3.02 -10.69
CA GLY A 96 3.84 2.30 -9.88
C GLY A 96 3.44 0.86 -9.58
N VAL A 97 2.16 0.57 -9.33
CA VAL A 97 1.64 -0.79 -9.09
C VAL A 97 1.64 -1.61 -10.38
N VAL A 98 1.21 -1.04 -11.51
CA VAL A 98 1.19 -1.72 -12.82
C VAL A 98 2.62 -2.00 -13.31
N HIS A 99 3.52 -1.01 -13.24
CA HIS A 99 4.91 -1.14 -13.70
C HIS A 99 5.90 -1.42 -12.56
N PHE A 100 5.49 -2.28 -11.62
CA PHE A 100 6.13 -2.50 -10.33
C PHE A 100 7.64 -2.76 -10.40
N ASP A 101 8.09 -3.62 -11.31
CA ASP A 101 9.51 -3.95 -11.44
C ASP A 101 10.37 -2.75 -11.84
N LYS A 102 9.86 -1.92 -12.76
CA LYS A 102 10.58 -0.78 -13.31
C LYS A 102 10.48 0.44 -12.39
N GLU A 103 9.32 0.66 -11.78
CA GLU A 103 9.03 1.88 -11.04
C GLU A 103 9.24 1.77 -9.55
N ILE A 104 9.14 0.57 -8.96
CA ILE A 104 9.20 0.37 -7.52
C ILE A 104 10.43 -0.46 -7.14
N LEU A 105 10.60 -1.65 -7.69
CA LEU A 105 11.70 -2.53 -7.27
C LEU A 105 13.10 -2.02 -7.64
N LYS A 106 13.22 -1.22 -8.71
CA LYS A 106 14.48 -0.53 -9.06
C LYS A 106 14.86 0.56 -8.05
N LYS A 107 13.92 0.99 -7.19
CA LYS A 107 14.13 2.03 -6.18
C LYS A 107 14.54 1.48 -4.81
N PHE A 108 14.40 0.18 -4.59
CA PHE A 108 14.82 -0.44 -3.33
C PHE A 108 16.29 -0.17 -3.04
N THR A 109 16.58 0.17 -1.78
CA THR A 109 17.93 0.39 -1.28
C THR A 109 18.71 -0.92 -1.24
N THR A 110 20.02 -0.84 -0.94
CA THR A 110 20.87 -2.03 -1.01
C THR A 110 20.54 -3.03 0.10
N SER A 111 20.25 -2.60 1.32
CA SER A 111 19.96 -3.54 2.42
C SER A 111 18.61 -4.23 2.25
N PHE A 112 17.68 -3.64 1.49
CA PHE A 112 16.36 -4.23 1.23
C PHE A 112 16.25 -5.00 -0.09
N LYS A 113 17.35 -5.21 -0.85
CA LYS A 113 17.32 -6.00 -2.09
C LYS A 113 16.73 -7.40 -1.92
N GLY A 114 16.99 -8.05 -0.77
CA GLY A 114 16.45 -9.38 -0.46
C GLY A 114 14.92 -9.42 -0.29
N LEU A 115 14.26 -8.27 -0.14
CA LEU A 115 12.81 -8.19 0.06
C LEU A 115 12.02 -7.97 -1.25
N LYS A 116 12.70 -7.92 -2.40
CA LYS A 116 12.04 -7.68 -3.69
C LYS A 116 11.04 -8.77 -4.07
N ASP A 117 11.36 -10.02 -3.81
CA ASP A 117 10.48 -11.14 -4.15
C ASP A 117 9.23 -11.15 -3.27
N LEU A 118 9.38 -10.86 -1.97
CA LEU A 118 8.25 -10.62 -1.08
C LEU A 118 7.40 -9.45 -1.57
N ALA A 119 8.01 -8.33 -1.95
CA ALA A 119 7.29 -7.17 -2.48
C ALA A 119 6.46 -7.52 -3.74
N LYS A 120 7.03 -8.32 -4.65
CA LYS A 120 6.33 -8.84 -5.84
C LYS A 120 5.14 -9.71 -5.45
N MET A 121 5.35 -10.67 -4.53
CA MET A 121 4.29 -11.57 -4.06
C MET A 121 3.14 -10.79 -3.42
N LEU A 122 3.44 -9.82 -2.55
CA LEU A 122 2.43 -8.97 -1.91
C LEU A 122 1.66 -8.14 -2.94
N ARG A 123 2.35 -7.58 -3.94
CA ARG A 123 1.70 -6.87 -5.05
C ARG A 123 0.71 -7.78 -5.77
N ILE A 124 1.13 -8.99 -6.15
CA ILE A 124 0.26 -9.96 -6.85
C ILE A 124 -0.95 -10.36 -5.98
N ILE A 125 -0.74 -10.58 -4.69
CA ILE A 125 -1.83 -10.94 -3.76
C ILE A 125 -2.88 -9.82 -3.67
N LEU A 126 -2.44 -8.55 -3.66
CA LEU A 126 -3.30 -7.39 -3.46
C LEU A 126 -3.94 -6.88 -4.75
N PHE A 127 -3.23 -6.95 -5.88
CA PHE A 127 -3.60 -6.29 -7.13
C PHE A 127 -3.70 -7.22 -8.33
N ASN A 128 -3.69 -8.55 -8.11
CA ASN A 128 -3.57 -9.57 -9.15
C ASN A 128 -2.30 -9.40 -10.02
N ASP A 129 -2.20 -10.21 -11.08
CA ASP A 129 -1.01 -10.29 -11.94
C ASP A 129 -0.83 -9.05 -12.83
N ASP A 130 -1.92 -8.38 -13.22
CA ASP A 130 -1.89 -7.15 -14.02
C ASP A 130 -1.60 -5.89 -13.17
N GLY A 131 -2.03 -5.89 -11.91
CA GLY A 131 -1.90 -4.74 -11.00
C GLY A 131 -3.10 -3.81 -11.01
N GLU A 132 -4.19 -4.20 -11.68
CA GLU A 132 -5.36 -3.34 -11.89
C GLU A 132 -6.44 -3.60 -10.83
N TYR A 133 -6.39 -4.73 -10.12
CA TYR A 133 -7.40 -5.05 -9.11
C TYR A 133 -7.25 -4.17 -7.86
N ILE A 134 -8.25 -3.32 -7.61
CA ILE A 134 -8.27 -2.40 -6.47
C ILE A 134 -9.51 -2.54 -5.59
N GLU A 135 -10.51 -3.31 -6.02
CA GLU A 135 -11.78 -3.43 -5.30
C GLU A 135 -11.64 -4.14 -3.95
N THR A 136 -12.52 -3.78 -3.02
CA THR A 136 -12.65 -4.51 -1.76
C THR A 136 -13.43 -5.82 -1.93
N PRO A 137 -12.87 -7.00 -1.58
CA PRO A 137 -13.61 -8.25 -1.57
C PRO A 137 -14.58 -8.34 -0.39
N GLN A 138 -15.63 -9.17 -0.54
CA GLN A 138 -16.62 -9.41 0.51
C GLN A 138 -16.02 -10.06 1.77
N ASP A 139 -15.02 -10.93 1.60
CA ASP A 139 -14.26 -11.56 2.69
C ASP A 139 -12.77 -11.30 2.53
N CYS A 140 -12.18 -10.58 3.51
CA CYS A 140 -10.74 -10.32 3.57
C CYS A 140 -9.93 -11.48 4.17
N GLY A 141 -10.56 -12.46 4.81
CA GLY A 141 -9.88 -13.57 5.46
C GLY A 141 -8.86 -14.29 4.56
N PRO A 142 -9.21 -14.64 3.30
CA PRO A 142 -8.28 -15.20 2.33
C PRO A 142 -7.07 -14.30 2.04
N LEU A 143 -7.25 -12.97 1.93
CA LEU A 143 -6.16 -12.04 1.69
C LEU A 143 -5.16 -12.01 2.84
N TYR A 144 -5.64 -11.92 4.08
CA TYR A 144 -4.78 -11.99 5.27
C TYR A 144 -3.95 -13.27 5.29
N ARG A 145 -4.58 -14.43 5.05
CA ARG A 145 -3.87 -15.71 5.04
C ARG A 145 -2.78 -15.75 3.98
N LYS A 146 -3.05 -15.24 2.77
CA LYS A 146 -2.05 -15.16 1.69
C LYS A 146 -0.87 -14.26 2.06
N ILE A 147 -1.13 -13.08 2.63
CA ILE A 147 -0.07 -12.15 3.07
C ILE A 147 0.77 -12.79 4.18
N ILE A 148 0.14 -13.31 5.23
CA ILE A 148 0.85 -13.97 6.34
C ILE A 148 1.71 -15.12 5.83
N LYS A 149 1.16 -15.94 4.91
CA LYS A 149 1.90 -17.04 4.28
C LYS A 149 3.14 -16.53 3.54
N ALA A 150 3.02 -15.49 2.72
CA ALA A 150 4.15 -14.91 1.98
C ALA A 150 5.28 -14.41 2.90
N PHE A 151 4.91 -13.76 4.02
CA PHE A 151 5.90 -13.36 5.03
C PHE A 151 6.56 -14.56 5.69
N ASN A 152 5.79 -15.57 6.12
CA ASN A 152 6.35 -16.76 6.76
C ASN A 152 7.33 -17.49 5.83
N GLU A 153 6.95 -17.71 4.58
CA GLU A 153 7.83 -18.34 3.57
C GLU A 153 9.12 -17.54 3.38
N THR A 154 9.02 -16.21 3.26
CA THR A 154 10.20 -15.33 3.14
C THR A 154 11.10 -15.41 4.38
N ILE A 155 10.52 -15.46 5.59
CA ILE A 155 11.28 -15.56 6.84
C ILE A 155 12.03 -16.89 6.92
N GLU A 156 11.37 -18.00 6.57
CA GLU A 156 12.01 -19.32 6.57
C GLU A 156 13.13 -19.40 5.51
N ASP A 157 12.93 -18.81 4.33
CA ASP A 157 13.95 -18.70 3.30
C ASP A 157 15.17 -17.87 3.74
N ILE A 158 14.96 -16.82 4.54
CA ILE A 158 16.05 -16.01 5.11
C ILE A 158 16.79 -16.79 6.19
N LYS A 159 16.06 -17.46 7.10
CA LYS A 159 16.66 -18.26 8.16
C LYS A 159 17.47 -19.44 7.62
N GLY A 160 16.99 -20.11 6.57
CA GLY A 160 17.70 -21.22 5.93
C GLY A 160 18.98 -20.83 5.19
N LYS A 161 19.26 -19.52 5.04
CA LYS A 161 20.46 -18.98 4.39
C LYS A 161 21.52 -18.46 5.38
N ILE A 162 21.23 -18.48 6.68
CA ILE A 162 22.12 -18.10 7.79
C ILE A 162 22.69 -19.37 8.42
#